data_AF-A0A7V5N9S0-F1
#
_entry.id   AF-A0A7V5N9S0-F1
#
_cell.length_a   1.000
_cell.length_b   1.000
_cell.length_c   1.000
_cell.angle_alpha   90.00
_cell.angle_beta   90.00
_cell.angle_gamma   90.00
#
_symmetry.space_group_name_H-M   'P 1'
#
loop_
_entity.id
_entity.type
_entity.pdbx_description
1 polymer ?
#
loop_
_entity_poly.entity_id
_entity_poly.type
_entity_poly.pdbx_seq_one_letter_code
_entity_poly.pdbx_strand_id
1 'polypeptide(L)'
;MTAEKESAEIASPQEQEKTKPSLAWIAWQFLKIGAMGFGGGVAIIALIQRECVERKKCVEAEEFLHGVGLGQILGSFAVNTAFFVGHRMRGLLGALTAMIAFLAPSVTLVIGLSWLYFTTQKIPSLQDALNGAGPVVIAIITSAAISLGKKTLKSLPAWFLGGVGVLGTLFHVSLITLILCAACVGYVLKMAKENSLTAGKHTNSRQGSEKALMGATTITAAKVATGTTSPILVGTTAATFSLFALALLFLKVGFMFFGGGYVLVPLLQHELVSKLHLLTEREFLDGVAISQLTPGPIAVLATYVGYRFGGALGAVLATACLYAPATTLMAFISHVYTRIRHLDKVRDALAGISAVIVGMILASAVELAPHSSISLKHPFGIVLAATSLYFLERHKWHPAILLAAGALLGTFLPGVFAG
;
A
#
# COMPACT_ATOMS: atom_id res chain seq x y z
N MET A 1 79.77 -10.52 -5.53
CA MET A 1 79.58 -9.07 -5.65
C MET A 1 78.80 -8.84 -6.94
N THR A 2 77.55 -8.39 -7.01
CA THR A 2 76.51 -7.87 -6.09
C THR A 2 75.33 -7.68 -7.09
N ALA A 3 74.27 -8.48 -7.10
CA ALA A 3 73.07 -8.31 -6.28
C ALA A 3 72.83 -6.86 -5.87
N GLU A 4 71.95 -6.13 -6.57
CA GLU A 4 70.89 -5.30 -5.95
C GLU A 4 70.00 -4.58 -6.99
N LYS A 5 68.69 -4.72 -6.76
CA LYS A 5 67.63 -3.72 -6.98
C LYS A 5 67.24 -3.34 -8.40
N GLU A 6 66.30 -4.10 -8.94
CA GLU A 6 65.12 -3.49 -9.58
C GLU A 6 63.89 -4.40 -9.45
N SER A 7 63.55 -4.75 -8.20
CA SER A 7 62.21 -5.20 -7.87
C SER A 7 61.32 -3.96 -7.90
N ALA A 8 60.74 -3.67 -9.07
CA ALA A 8 59.63 -2.73 -9.17
C ALA A 8 58.49 -3.28 -8.30
N GLU A 9 58.38 -2.71 -7.11
CA GLU A 9 57.31 -2.89 -6.15
C GLU A 9 55.98 -2.61 -6.86
N ILE A 10 55.27 -3.69 -7.21
CA ILE A 10 53.88 -3.63 -7.63
C ILE A 10 53.13 -3.08 -6.40
N ALA A 11 52.92 -1.76 -6.40
CA ALA A 11 52.07 -1.11 -5.42
C ALA A 11 50.74 -1.86 -5.37
N SER A 12 50.43 -2.44 -4.22
CA SER A 12 49.18 -3.10 -3.94
C SER A 12 48.01 -2.15 -4.25
N PRO A 13 46.89 -2.64 -4.82
CA PRO A 13 45.69 -1.83 -4.90
C PRO A 13 45.28 -1.50 -3.47
N GLN A 14 45.50 -0.26 -3.04
CA GLN A 14 44.92 0.22 -1.80
C GLN A 14 43.41 0.06 -1.92
N GLU A 15 42.86 -0.88 -1.13
CA GLU A 15 41.45 -0.91 -0.80
C GLU A 15 41.07 0.48 -0.30
N GLN A 16 40.45 1.28 -1.16
CA GLN A 16 39.77 2.50 -0.74
C GLN A 16 38.68 2.06 0.23
N GLU A 17 38.97 2.17 1.52
CA GLU A 17 37.99 1.99 2.59
C GLU A 17 36.92 3.07 2.38
N LYS A 18 35.84 2.71 1.67
CA LYS A 18 34.69 3.61 1.41
C LYS A 18 34.16 4.06 2.78
N THR A 19 34.54 5.26 3.21
CA THR A 19 34.05 5.86 4.44
C THR A 19 32.52 5.89 4.40
N LYS A 20 31.89 5.18 5.33
CA LYS A 20 30.42 5.05 5.38
C LYS A 20 29.80 6.45 5.50
N PRO A 21 28.78 6.80 4.68
CA PRO A 21 28.19 8.14 4.65
C PRO A 21 27.58 8.51 6.02
N SER A 22 27.65 9.78 6.42
CA SER A 22 27.14 10.22 7.73
C SER A 22 25.61 10.11 7.84
N LEU A 23 25.06 9.93 9.05
CA LEU A 23 23.60 9.90 9.25
C LEU A 23 22.93 11.20 8.82
N ALA A 24 23.56 12.34 9.07
CA ALA A 24 23.07 13.65 8.61
C ALA A 24 22.99 13.72 7.07
N TRP A 25 23.97 13.15 6.37
CA TRP A 25 23.94 13.06 4.92
C TRP A 25 22.78 12.18 4.43
N ILE A 26 22.58 11.02 5.05
CA ILE A 26 21.45 10.10 4.74
C ILE A 26 20.13 10.83 4.95
N ALA A 27 19.95 11.45 6.12
CA ALA A 27 18.75 12.23 6.45
C ALA A 27 18.47 13.29 5.38
N TRP A 28 19.48 14.07 5.00
CA TRP A 28 19.33 15.12 4.00
C TRP A 28 18.96 14.59 2.61
N GLN A 29 19.56 13.47 2.16
CA GLN A 29 19.19 12.88 0.87
C GLN A 29 17.75 12.40 0.88
N PHE A 30 17.35 11.66 1.92
CA PHE A 30 16.01 11.10 1.99
C PHE A 30 14.93 12.14 2.27
N LEU A 31 15.25 13.23 2.99
CA LEU A 31 14.37 14.39 3.14
C LEU A 31 14.06 15.04 1.79
N LYS A 32 15.08 15.22 0.94
CA LYS A 32 14.89 15.75 -0.42
C LYS A 32 14.07 14.82 -1.30
N ILE A 33 14.39 13.53 -1.27
CA ILE A 33 13.64 12.50 -2.01
C ILE A 33 12.18 12.48 -1.56
N GLY A 34 11.92 12.55 -0.26
CA GLY A 34 10.58 12.63 0.32
C GLY A 34 9.83 13.88 -0.12
N ALA A 35 10.48 15.05 -0.08
CA ALA A 35 9.87 16.32 -0.48
C ALA A 35 9.57 16.41 -1.98
N MET A 36 10.37 15.76 -2.83
CA MET A 36 10.19 15.72 -4.28
C MET A 36 9.37 14.51 -4.76
N GLY A 37 9.04 13.58 -3.86
CA GLY A 37 8.49 12.26 -4.13
C GLY A 37 7.01 12.23 -4.51
N PHE A 38 6.64 13.02 -5.52
CA PHE A 38 5.33 13.02 -6.14
C PHE A 38 5.28 11.93 -7.24
N GLY A 39 4.22 11.12 -7.28
CA GLY A 39 3.97 10.19 -8.39
C GLY A 39 3.88 8.72 -8.00
N GLY A 40 3.71 8.45 -6.70
CA GLY A 40 3.57 7.10 -6.17
C GLY A 40 4.89 6.32 -6.14
N GLY A 41 4.79 5.03 -5.80
CA GLY A 41 5.97 4.20 -5.49
C GLY A 41 7.02 4.17 -6.59
N VAL A 42 6.62 4.04 -7.86
CA VAL A 42 7.55 3.88 -9.00
C VAL A 42 8.38 5.15 -9.25
N ALA A 43 7.75 6.34 -9.18
CA ALA A 43 8.46 7.61 -9.35
C ALA A 43 9.50 7.81 -8.24
N ILE A 44 9.13 7.46 -7.00
CA ILE A 44 10.03 7.53 -5.86
C ILE A 44 11.19 6.54 -6.00
N ILE A 45 10.94 5.31 -6.47
CA ILE A 45 12.02 4.35 -6.76
C ILE A 45 12.98 4.91 -7.80
N ALA A 46 12.47 5.49 -8.90
CA ALA A 46 13.32 6.10 -9.92
C ALA A 46 14.16 7.27 -9.35
N LEU A 47 13.59 8.06 -8.45
CA LEU A 47 14.31 9.14 -7.78
C LEU A 47 15.40 8.61 -6.83
N ILE A 48 15.10 7.57 -6.04
CA ILE A 48 16.09 6.89 -5.19
C ILE A 48 17.18 6.27 -6.07
N GLN A 49 16.85 5.62 -7.18
CA GLN A 49 17.81 5.03 -8.11
C GLN A 49 18.74 6.10 -8.67
N ARG A 50 18.18 7.19 -9.19
CA ARG A 50 18.94 8.30 -9.76
C ARG A 50 19.89 8.92 -8.73
N GLU A 51 19.41 9.21 -7.53
CA GLU A 51 20.26 9.84 -6.50
C GLU A 51 21.25 8.85 -5.90
N CYS A 52 20.82 7.66 -5.49
CA CYS A 52 21.64 6.74 -4.71
C CYS A 52 22.51 5.78 -5.55
N VAL A 53 22.04 5.36 -6.72
CA VAL A 53 22.78 4.41 -7.58
C VAL A 53 23.59 5.17 -8.61
N GLU A 54 22.95 6.05 -9.38
CA GLU A 54 23.57 6.69 -10.54
C GLU A 54 24.47 7.87 -10.13
N ARG A 55 23.93 8.81 -9.35
CA ARG A 55 24.60 10.07 -9.04
C ARG A 55 25.58 9.97 -7.87
N LYS A 56 25.16 9.39 -6.75
CA LYS A 56 25.97 9.31 -5.52
C LYS A 56 26.70 7.98 -5.37
N LYS A 57 26.32 6.95 -6.13
CA LYS A 57 26.95 5.61 -6.13
C LYS A 57 27.14 5.03 -4.72
N CYS A 58 26.17 5.29 -3.84
CA CYS A 58 26.20 4.84 -2.44
C CYS A 58 25.66 3.42 -2.26
N VAL A 59 24.95 2.89 -3.27
CA VAL A 59 24.50 1.50 -3.34
C VAL A 59 24.71 1.00 -4.78
N GLU A 60 25.10 -0.27 -4.93
CA GLU A 60 25.28 -0.89 -6.26
C GLU A 60 23.93 -1.18 -6.92
N ALA A 61 23.90 -1.18 -8.26
CA ALA A 61 22.66 -1.35 -9.02
C ALA A 61 21.98 -2.71 -8.72
N GLU A 62 22.76 -3.79 -8.61
CA GLU A 62 22.23 -5.11 -8.31
C GLU A 62 21.64 -5.18 -6.89
N GLU A 63 22.36 -4.65 -5.89
CA GLU A 63 21.85 -4.55 -4.51
C GLU A 63 20.56 -3.71 -4.46
N PHE A 64 20.52 -2.59 -5.18
CA PHE A 64 19.33 -1.74 -5.25
C PHE A 64 18.12 -2.49 -5.82
N LEU A 65 18.29 -3.22 -6.93
CA LEU A 65 17.22 -4.03 -7.52
C LEU A 65 16.70 -5.11 -6.57
N HIS A 66 17.58 -5.71 -5.75
CA HIS A 66 17.15 -6.62 -4.69
C HIS A 66 16.30 -5.91 -3.63
N GLY A 67 16.74 -4.73 -3.18
CA GLY A 67 15.99 -3.90 -2.25
C GLY A 67 14.60 -3.52 -2.77
N VAL A 68 14.51 -3.18 -4.05
CA VAL A 68 13.25 -2.90 -4.75
C VAL A 68 12.35 -4.14 -4.76
N GLY A 69 12.90 -5.30 -5.14
CA GLY A 69 12.14 -6.56 -5.16
C GLY A 69 11.55 -6.92 -3.79
N LEU A 70 12.37 -6.83 -2.73
CA LEU A 70 11.93 -7.06 -1.37
C LEU A 70 10.91 -6.01 -0.90
N GLY A 71 11.17 -4.73 -1.17
CA GLY A 71 10.28 -3.64 -0.80
C GLY A 71 8.88 -3.81 -1.38
N GLN A 72 8.77 -4.35 -2.60
CA GLN A 72 7.49 -4.61 -3.25
C GLN A 72 6.70 -5.74 -2.57
N ILE A 73 7.39 -6.78 -2.10
CA ILE A 73 6.77 -7.94 -1.46
C ILE A 73 6.33 -7.59 -0.04
N LEU A 74 7.17 -6.86 0.70
CA LEU A 74 7.03 -6.66 2.15
C LEU A 74 6.14 -5.47 2.55
N GLY A 75 5.40 -4.89 1.61
CA GLY A 75 4.40 -3.86 1.90
C GLY A 75 4.70 -2.51 1.26
N SER A 76 5.03 -1.49 2.06
CA SER A 76 5.22 -0.12 1.57
C SER A 76 6.42 -0.01 0.63
N PHE A 77 6.16 -0.11 -0.66
CA PHE A 77 7.19 -0.21 -1.69
C PHE A 77 8.30 0.86 -1.59
N ALA A 78 7.91 2.14 -1.55
CA ALA A 78 8.86 3.25 -1.47
C ALA A 78 9.58 3.32 -0.11
N VAL A 79 8.85 3.17 0.99
CA VAL A 79 9.39 3.29 2.35
C VAL A 79 10.35 2.14 2.65
N ASN A 80 10.01 0.91 2.29
CA ASN A 80 10.89 -0.25 2.46
C ASN A 80 12.14 -0.15 1.58
N THR A 81 12.03 0.41 0.37
CA THR A 81 13.22 0.63 -0.46
C THR A 81 14.13 1.70 0.14
N ALA A 82 13.57 2.81 0.64
CA ALA A 82 14.33 3.82 1.37
C ALA A 82 15.01 3.24 2.63
N PHE A 83 14.27 2.44 3.40
CA PHE A 83 14.77 1.72 4.57
C PHE A 83 15.95 0.79 4.19
N PHE A 84 15.81 0.01 3.12
CA PHE A 84 16.87 -0.88 2.64
C PHE A 84 18.13 -0.14 2.21
N VAL A 85 17.97 0.92 1.41
CA VAL A 85 19.10 1.73 0.94
C VAL A 85 19.83 2.35 2.13
N GLY A 86 19.08 2.90 3.10
CA GLY A 86 19.66 3.36 4.36
C GLY A 86 20.36 2.25 5.16
N HIS A 87 19.80 1.04 5.16
CA HIS A 87 20.40 -0.13 5.78
C HIS A 87 21.74 -0.51 5.16
N ARG A 88 21.86 -0.47 3.82
CA ARG A 88 23.12 -0.71 3.12
C ARG A 88 24.18 0.34 3.45
N MET A 89 23.77 1.59 3.67
CA MET A 89 24.69 2.67 4.01
C MET A 89 25.25 2.56 5.44
N ARG A 90 24.39 2.35 6.45
CA ARG A 90 24.77 2.41 7.88
C ARG A 90 24.02 1.44 8.81
N GLY A 91 23.61 0.28 8.30
CA GLY A 91 22.86 -0.71 9.07
C GLY A 91 21.53 -0.14 9.59
N LEU A 92 21.06 -0.62 10.73
CA LEU A 92 19.74 -0.24 11.26
C LEU A 92 19.58 1.28 11.49
N LEU A 93 20.63 1.97 11.95
CA LEU A 93 20.58 3.42 12.15
C LEU A 93 20.42 4.18 10.82
N GLY A 94 21.13 3.75 9.77
CA GLY A 94 20.95 4.32 8.44
C GLY A 94 19.55 4.06 7.88
N ALA A 95 19.00 2.86 8.14
CA ALA A 95 17.66 2.46 7.70
C ALA A 95 16.56 3.32 8.33
N LEU A 96 16.58 3.47 9.66
CA LEU A 96 15.63 4.30 10.40
C LEU A 96 15.76 5.78 10.01
N THR A 97 16.99 6.27 9.85
CA THR A 97 17.24 7.65 9.44
C THR A 97 16.67 7.94 8.05
N ALA A 98 16.92 7.05 7.08
CA ALA A 98 16.40 7.16 5.73
C ALA A 98 14.86 7.15 5.72
N MET A 99 14.25 6.21 6.44
CA MET A 99 12.80 6.08 6.54
C MET A 99 12.13 7.31 7.15
N ILE A 100 12.61 7.76 8.32
CA ILE A 100 12.03 8.91 9.03
C ILE A 100 12.19 10.18 8.21
N ALA A 101 13.39 10.42 7.66
CA ALA A 101 13.63 11.61 6.84
C ALA A 101 12.81 11.60 5.54
N PHE A 102 12.62 10.43 4.93
CA PHE A 102 11.78 10.27 3.75
C PHE A 102 10.29 10.57 4.01
N LEU A 103 9.77 10.14 5.16
CA LEU A 103 8.36 10.37 5.54
C LEU A 103 8.10 11.76 6.13
N ALA A 104 9.12 12.41 6.70
CA ALA A 104 8.95 13.68 7.42
C ALA A 104 8.20 14.76 6.61
N PRO A 105 8.50 15.02 5.32
CA PRO A 105 7.81 16.08 4.56
C PRO A 105 6.31 15.84 4.43
N SER A 106 5.88 14.62 4.08
CA SER A 106 4.46 14.30 3.98
C SER A 106 3.79 14.27 5.34
N VAL A 107 4.39 13.63 6.34
CA VAL A 107 3.81 13.57 7.69
C VAL A 107 3.58 14.97 8.25
N THR A 108 4.56 15.87 8.11
CA THR A 108 4.43 17.26 8.55
C THR A 108 3.33 17.99 7.77
N LEU A 109 3.28 17.85 6.44
CA LEU A 109 2.24 18.50 5.62
C LEU A 109 0.84 17.96 5.94
N VAL A 110 0.69 16.64 6.08
CA VAL A 110 -0.60 16.03 6.45
C VAL A 110 -1.04 16.45 7.83
N ILE A 111 -0.14 16.53 8.82
CA ILE A 111 -0.47 17.07 10.15
C ILE A 111 -0.96 18.52 10.02
N GLY A 112 -0.26 19.35 9.25
CA GLY A 112 -0.66 20.75 9.03
C GLY A 112 -2.02 20.89 8.34
N LEU A 113 -2.26 20.12 7.28
CA LEU A 113 -3.53 20.10 6.56
C LEU A 113 -4.68 19.50 7.40
N SER A 114 -4.39 18.47 8.20
CA SER A 114 -5.37 17.88 9.13
C SER A 114 -5.71 18.86 10.25
N TRP A 115 -4.72 19.55 10.80
CA TRP A 115 -4.94 20.63 11.76
C TRP A 115 -5.85 21.70 11.17
N LEU A 116 -5.56 22.16 9.95
CA LEU A 116 -6.42 23.12 9.26
C LEU A 116 -7.84 22.55 9.06
N TYR A 117 -7.97 21.34 8.53
CA TYR A 117 -9.26 20.70 8.27
C TYR A 117 -10.14 20.58 9.52
N PHE A 118 -9.60 20.07 10.64
CA PHE A 118 -10.38 19.85 11.86
C PHE A 118 -10.62 21.11 12.69
N THR A 119 -9.74 22.12 12.60
CA THR A 119 -9.96 23.41 13.29
C THR A 119 -10.89 24.33 12.51
N THR A 120 -10.93 24.18 11.18
CA THR A 120 -11.49 25.16 10.25
C THR A 120 -12.77 24.70 9.58
N GLN A 121 -13.49 23.72 10.15
CA GLN A 121 -14.77 23.20 9.63
C GLN A 121 -15.87 24.27 9.40
N LYS A 122 -15.62 25.53 9.78
CA LYS A 122 -16.50 26.69 9.57
C LYS A 122 -16.18 27.53 8.31
N ILE A 123 -15.13 27.26 7.54
CA ILE A 123 -14.86 28.00 6.29
C ILE A 123 -15.54 27.29 5.11
N PRO A 124 -16.56 27.91 4.47
CA PRO A 124 -17.27 27.33 3.33
C PRO A 124 -16.33 26.95 2.19
N SER A 125 -15.35 27.81 1.88
CA SER A 125 -14.40 27.58 0.79
C SER A 125 -13.57 26.30 0.94
N LEU A 126 -13.27 25.85 2.17
CA LEU A 126 -12.56 24.59 2.37
C LEU A 126 -13.47 23.39 2.07
N GLN A 127 -14.73 23.46 2.47
CA GLN A 127 -15.72 22.42 2.17
C GLN A 127 -15.96 22.34 0.66
N ASP A 128 -16.08 23.48 -0.01
CA ASP A 128 -16.25 23.57 -1.46
C ASP A 128 -15.05 22.96 -2.20
N ALA A 129 -13.83 23.25 -1.74
CA ALA A 129 -12.61 22.64 -2.28
C ALA A 129 -12.64 21.10 -2.16
N LEU A 130 -13.02 20.58 -0.99
CA LEU A 130 -13.08 19.14 -0.76
C LEU A 130 -14.19 18.47 -1.58
N ASN A 131 -15.32 19.14 -1.77
CA ASN A 131 -16.40 18.68 -2.66
C ASN A 131 -15.93 18.56 -4.11
N GLY A 132 -15.13 19.50 -4.59
CA GLY A 132 -14.52 19.41 -5.92
C GLY A 132 -13.42 18.35 -6.01
N ALA A 133 -12.72 18.05 -4.90
CA ALA A 133 -11.71 17.00 -4.84
C ALA A 133 -12.31 15.58 -4.77
N GLY A 134 -13.49 15.42 -4.17
CA GLY A 134 -14.19 14.14 -3.98
C GLY A 134 -14.29 13.29 -5.25
N PRO A 135 -14.83 13.80 -6.38
CA PRO A 135 -14.92 13.02 -7.61
C PRO A 135 -13.58 12.60 -8.19
N VAL A 136 -12.55 13.42 -7.98
CA VAL A 136 -11.17 13.12 -8.39
C VAL A 136 -10.60 11.99 -7.54
N VAL A 137 -10.89 11.96 -6.24
CA VAL A 137 -10.49 10.84 -5.36
C VAL A 137 -11.09 9.53 -5.86
N ILE A 138 -12.37 9.50 -6.23
CA ILE A 138 -13.00 8.30 -6.80
C ILE A 138 -12.27 7.86 -8.08
N ALA A 139 -11.96 8.80 -8.98
CA ALA A 139 -11.19 8.51 -10.18
C ALA A 139 -9.80 7.91 -9.87
N ILE A 140 -9.12 8.40 -8.82
CA ILE A 140 -7.83 7.86 -8.36
C ILE A 140 -7.99 6.43 -7.83
N ILE A 141 -9.00 6.17 -7.01
CA ILE A 141 -9.28 4.82 -6.48
C ILE A 141 -9.63 3.86 -7.63
N THR A 142 -10.46 4.29 -8.59
CA THR A 142 -10.80 3.50 -9.77
C THR A 142 -9.58 3.25 -10.68
N SER A 143 -8.73 4.27 -10.92
CA SER A 143 -7.49 4.10 -11.68
C SER A 143 -6.53 3.12 -10.99
N ALA A 144 -6.45 3.14 -9.65
CA ALA A 144 -5.70 2.17 -8.88
C ALA A 144 -6.22 0.73 -9.10
N ALA A 145 -7.53 0.53 -9.08
CA ALA A 145 -8.14 -0.76 -9.40
C ALA A 145 -7.84 -1.21 -10.83
N ILE A 146 -7.99 -0.33 -11.81
CA ILE A 146 -7.71 -0.63 -13.23
C ILE A 146 -6.23 -1.00 -13.41
N SER A 147 -5.33 -0.22 -12.81
CA SER A 147 -3.88 -0.43 -12.89
C SER A 147 -3.44 -1.75 -12.25
N LEU A 148 -4.01 -2.12 -11.11
CA LEU A 148 -3.75 -3.41 -10.46
C LEU A 148 -4.44 -4.56 -11.21
N GLY A 149 -5.67 -4.35 -11.68
CA GLY A 149 -6.46 -5.30 -12.46
C GLY A 149 -5.78 -5.72 -13.75
N LYS A 150 -5.26 -4.78 -14.54
CA LYS A 150 -4.48 -5.06 -15.77
C LYS A 150 -3.27 -5.96 -15.51
N LYS A 151 -2.67 -5.88 -14.31
CA LYS A 151 -1.50 -6.69 -13.94
C LYS A 151 -1.88 -8.07 -13.43
N THR A 152 -3.00 -8.17 -12.71
CA THR A 152 -3.36 -9.36 -11.92
C THR A 152 -4.47 -10.21 -12.55
N LEU A 153 -5.49 -9.58 -13.16
CA LEU A 153 -6.68 -10.26 -13.72
C LEU A 153 -6.44 -10.75 -15.15
N LYS A 154 -5.51 -11.69 -15.32
CA LYS A 154 -5.13 -12.25 -16.64
C LYS A 154 -5.78 -13.58 -16.98
N SER A 155 -6.50 -14.19 -16.05
CA SER A 155 -7.11 -15.50 -16.20
C SER A 155 -8.55 -15.49 -15.70
N LEU A 156 -9.38 -16.42 -16.21
CA LEU A 156 -10.77 -16.54 -15.79
C LEU A 156 -10.91 -16.78 -14.26
N PRO A 157 -10.07 -17.60 -13.61
CA PRO A 157 -10.12 -17.73 -12.16
C PRO A 157 -9.72 -16.45 -11.41
N ALA A 158 -8.80 -15.65 -11.95
CA ALA A 158 -8.45 -14.36 -11.34
C ALA A 158 -9.63 -13.38 -11.43
N TRP A 159 -10.35 -13.34 -12.56
CA TRP A 159 -11.58 -12.55 -12.69
C TRP A 159 -12.68 -13.00 -11.72
N PHE A 160 -12.85 -14.31 -11.54
CA PHE A 160 -13.79 -14.84 -10.54
C PHE A 160 -13.41 -14.39 -9.12
N LEU A 161 -12.13 -14.48 -8.74
CA LEU A 161 -11.64 -13.96 -7.46
C LEU A 161 -11.87 -12.44 -7.32
N GLY A 162 -11.66 -11.68 -8.39
CA GLY A 162 -12.02 -10.26 -8.41
C GLY A 162 -13.51 -10.03 -8.12
N GLY A 163 -14.40 -10.81 -8.74
CA GLY A 163 -15.83 -10.78 -8.46
C GLY A 163 -16.18 -11.14 -7.01
N VAL A 164 -15.51 -12.15 -6.43
CA VAL A 164 -15.63 -12.48 -5.01
C VAL A 164 -15.20 -11.33 -4.11
N GLY A 165 -14.14 -10.59 -4.48
CA GLY A 165 -13.72 -9.39 -3.77
C GLY A 165 -14.78 -8.29 -3.80
N VAL A 166 -15.44 -8.07 -4.94
CA VAL A 166 -16.55 -7.11 -5.05
C VAL A 166 -17.71 -7.52 -4.16
N LEU A 167 -18.23 -8.73 -4.33
CA LEU A 167 -19.38 -9.23 -3.56
C LEU A 167 -19.07 -9.28 -2.06
N GLY A 168 -17.90 -9.77 -1.69
CA GLY A 168 -17.46 -9.84 -0.31
C GLY A 168 -17.44 -8.47 0.37
N THR A 169 -16.99 -7.43 -0.34
CA THR A 169 -17.00 -6.06 0.18
C THR A 169 -18.43 -5.53 0.35
N LEU A 170 -19.28 -5.75 -0.65
CA LEU A 170 -20.69 -5.31 -0.62
C LEU A 170 -21.51 -6.02 0.47
N PHE A 171 -21.19 -7.27 0.80
CA PHE A 171 -21.81 -8.01 1.90
C PHE A 171 -21.08 -7.84 3.24
N HIS A 172 -20.13 -6.91 3.33
CA HIS A 172 -19.33 -6.62 4.53
C HIS A 172 -18.64 -7.84 5.14
N VAL A 173 -18.23 -8.81 4.29
CA VAL A 173 -17.43 -9.96 4.71
C VAL A 173 -16.08 -9.46 5.21
N SER A 174 -15.57 -10.07 6.29
CA SER A 174 -14.31 -9.64 6.87
C SER A 174 -13.16 -9.78 5.86
N LEU A 175 -12.35 -8.74 5.73
CA LEU A 175 -11.20 -8.72 4.83
C LEU A 175 -10.25 -9.91 5.05
N ILE A 176 -10.03 -10.30 6.30
CA ILE A 176 -9.16 -11.44 6.64
C ILE A 176 -9.71 -12.72 6.02
N THR A 177 -11.02 -12.94 6.11
CA THR A 177 -11.69 -14.08 5.47
C THR A 177 -11.49 -14.05 3.97
N LEU A 178 -11.68 -12.89 3.32
CA LEU A 178 -11.49 -12.74 1.88
C LEU A 178 -10.06 -13.05 1.45
N ILE A 179 -9.06 -12.51 2.15
CA ILE A 179 -7.64 -12.75 1.87
C ILE A 179 -7.27 -14.23 2.07
N LEU A 180 -7.72 -14.85 3.17
CA LEU A 180 -7.42 -16.27 3.44
C LEU A 180 -8.07 -17.20 2.41
N CYS A 181 -9.33 -16.96 2.06
CA CYS A 181 -10.01 -17.69 1.01
C CYS A 181 -9.32 -17.50 -0.35
N ALA A 182 -8.89 -16.28 -0.69
CA ALA A 182 -8.15 -15.97 -1.91
C ALA A 182 -6.82 -16.72 -1.98
N ALA A 183 -6.08 -16.76 -0.86
CA ALA A 183 -4.81 -17.47 -0.76
C ALA A 183 -5.00 -18.98 -0.96
N CYS A 184 -6.01 -19.57 -0.32
CA CYS A 184 -6.36 -20.98 -0.47
C CYS A 184 -6.77 -21.33 -1.92
N VAL A 185 -7.67 -20.54 -2.51
CA VAL A 185 -8.13 -20.78 -3.90
C VAL A 185 -6.98 -20.60 -4.89
N GLY A 186 -6.15 -19.56 -4.73
CA GLY A 186 -4.96 -19.34 -5.54
C GLY A 186 -3.97 -20.51 -5.48
N TYR A 187 -3.77 -21.08 -4.28
CA TYR A 187 -2.95 -22.27 -4.09
C TYR A 187 -3.53 -23.52 -4.76
N VAL A 188 -4.84 -23.77 -4.61
CA VAL A 188 -5.53 -24.95 -5.18
C VAL A 188 -5.55 -24.90 -6.71
N LEU A 189 -5.83 -23.75 -7.32
CA LEU A 189 -5.84 -23.58 -8.78
C LEU A 189 -4.46 -23.84 -9.40
N LYS A 190 -3.39 -23.53 -8.68
CA LYS A 190 -2.02 -23.87 -9.10
C LYS A 190 -1.79 -25.38 -9.05
N MET A 191 -2.17 -26.06 -7.96
CA MET A 191 -2.03 -27.52 -7.89
C MET A 191 -2.80 -28.23 -9.01
N ALA A 192 -3.99 -27.75 -9.37
CA ALA A 192 -4.74 -28.27 -10.51
C ALA A 192 -4.02 -28.05 -11.86
N LYS A 193 -3.37 -26.89 -12.03
CA LYS A 193 -2.61 -26.56 -13.25
C LYS A 193 -1.29 -27.34 -13.35
N GLU A 194 -0.58 -27.52 -12.24
CA GLU A 194 0.65 -28.32 -12.17
C GLU A 194 0.35 -29.80 -12.41
N ASN A 195 -0.72 -30.35 -11.82
CA ASN A 195 -1.18 -31.73 -12.09
C ASN A 195 -1.64 -31.92 -13.55
N SER A 196 -2.22 -30.91 -14.19
CA SER A 196 -2.62 -31.00 -15.60
C SER A 196 -1.43 -30.95 -16.56
N LEU A 197 -0.35 -30.24 -16.19
CA LEU A 197 0.90 -30.17 -16.98
C LEU A 197 1.77 -31.41 -16.82
N THR A 198 1.73 -32.08 -15.65
CA THR A 198 2.40 -33.37 -15.42
C THR A 198 1.62 -34.54 -15.99
N ALA A 199 0.28 -34.47 -16.02
CA ALA A 199 -0.57 -35.46 -16.70
C ALA A 199 -0.37 -35.50 -18.22
N GLY A 200 0.07 -34.40 -18.84
CA GLY A 200 0.41 -34.34 -20.27
C GLY A 200 1.76 -34.97 -20.66
N LYS A 201 2.56 -35.47 -19.71
CA LYS A 201 3.89 -36.05 -19.96
C LYS A 201 4.00 -37.56 -19.72
N HIS A 202 2.92 -38.24 -19.32
CA HIS A 202 2.88 -39.70 -19.22
C HIS A 202 1.81 -40.29 -20.15
N THR A 203 2.08 -40.31 -21.45
CA THR A 203 1.38 -41.18 -22.39
C THR A 203 2.40 -42.03 -23.15
N ASN A 204 3.01 -43.02 -22.47
CA ASN A 204 3.22 -44.34 -23.05
C ASN A 204 3.76 -45.34 -22.00
N SER A 205 2.87 -46.11 -21.38
CA SER A 205 3.10 -47.53 -21.08
C SER A 205 1.81 -48.13 -20.52
N ARG A 206 1.40 -49.19 -21.19
CA ARG A 206 0.17 -49.97 -21.02
C ARG A 206 -0.07 -50.49 -19.60
N GLN A 207 -1.34 -50.85 -19.41
CA GLN A 207 -1.84 -52.10 -18.80
C GLN A 207 -2.23 -52.03 -17.32
N GLY A 208 -3.49 -52.39 -17.04
CA GLY A 208 -3.95 -52.76 -15.70
C GLY A 208 -5.31 -52.20 -15.34
N SER A 209 -6.36 -52.76 -15.93
CA SER A 209 -7.71 -52.72 -15.37
C SER A 209 -7.68 -53.37 -13.98
N GLU A 210 -8.20 -52.69 -12.94
CA GLU A 210 -9.28 -53.21 -12.08
C GLU A 210 -9.70 -52.22 -10.98
N LYS A 211 -10.93 -52.43 -10.52
CA LYS A 211 -11.79 -51.55 -9.72
C LYS A 211 -11.41 -51.49 -8.24
N ALA A 212 -11.60 -50.32 -7.62
CA ALA A 212 -12.07 -50.13 -6.23
C ALA A 212 -12.43 -48.64 -6.07
N LEU A 213 -13.68 -48.22 -6.19
CA LEU A 213 -14.75 -48.22 -5.18
C LEU A 213 -14.34 -47.62 -3.81
N MET A 214 -15.07 -46.56 -3.45
CA MET A 214 -15.33 -46.02 -2.10
C MET A 214 -14.22 -45.26 -1.37
N GLY A 215 -14.45 -43.96 -1.24
CA GLY A 215 -13.75 -43.05 -0.34
C GLY A 215 -14.37 -41.66 -0.36
N ALA A 216 -15.68 -41.55 -0.22
CA ALA A 216 -16.35 -40.27 0.04
C ALA A 216 -16.02 -39.86 1.48
N THR A 217 -15.00 -39.03 1.67
CA THR A 217 -14.76 -38.38 2.97
C THR A 217 -15.41 -37.01 2.96
N THR A 218 -16.62 -36.99 3.49
CA THR A 218 -17.34 -35.84 4.00
C THR A 218 -16.43 -35.04 4.93
N ILE A 219 -16.08 -33.81 4.56
CA ILE A 219 -15.47 -32.86 5.50
C ILE A 219 -16.61 -32.34 6.38
N THR A 220 -16.66 -32.86 7.60
CA THR A 220 -17.55 -32.41 8.67
C THR A 220 -17.27 -30.94 8.97
N ALA A 221 -18.31 -30.12 8.81
CA ALA A 221 -18.33 -28.74 9.28
C ALA A 221 -18.09 -28.71 10.79
N ALA A 222 -16.92 -28.21 11.20
CA ALA A 222 -16.67 -27.88 12.59
C ALA A 222 -17.54 -26.67 12.96
N LYS A 223 -18.56 -26.93 13.79
CA LYS A 223 -19.35 -25.93 14.52
C LYS A 223 -18.40 -24.94 15.21
N VAL A 224 -18.28 -23.73 14.66
CA VAL A 224 -17.86 -22.58 15.46
C VAL A 224 -19.07 -22.14 16.26
N ALA A 225 -18.98 -22.31 17.56
CA ALA A 225 -20.01 -21.96 18.52
C ALA A 225 -20.35 -20.47 18.40
N THR A 226 -21.62 -20.20 18.10
CA THR A 226 -22.26 -18.89 18.28
C THR A 226 -22.30 -18.57 19.78
N GLY A 227 -21.28 -17.89 20.26
CA GLY A 227 -21.32 -17.19 21.54
C GLY A 227 -22.10 -15.90 21.39
N THR A 228 -23.40 -15.94 21.70
CA THR A 228 -24.23 -14.76 21.92
C THR A 228 -23.64 -13.95 23.08
N THR A 229 -23.09 -12.78 22.77
CA THR A 229 -22.88 -11.74 23.78
C THR A 229 -23.81 -10.59 23.45
N SER A 230 -24.80 -10.39 24.33
CA SER A 230 -25.76 -9.31 24.29
C SER A 230 -25.06 -7.94 24.26
N PRO A 231 -25.61 -6.94 23.56
CA PRO A 231 -25.09 -5.58 23.67
C PRO A 231 -25.47 -5.04 25.06
N ILE A 232 -24.47 -4.88 25.93
CA ILE A 232 -24.62 -4.03 27.10
C ILE A 232 -24.65 -2.60 26.59
N LEU A 233 -25.81 -1.98 26.77
CA LEU A 233 -26.07 -0.56 26.55
C LEU A 233 -25.18 0.24 27.52
N VAL A 234 -24.02 0.71 27.05
CA VAL A 234 -23.18 1.66 27.78
C VAL A 234 -23.49 3.07 27.28
N GLY A 235 -23.90 3.90 28.23
CA GLY A 235 -24.34 5.27 28.01
C GLY A 235 -23.29 6.17 27.36
N THR A 236 -23.83 7.16 26.67
CA THR A 236 -23.15 8.28 26.03
C THR A 236 -22.22 9.02 27.00
N THR A 237 -20.93 8.75 26.88
CA THR A 237 -19.87 9.74 27.07
C THR A 237 -18.99 9.63 25.83
N ALA A 238 -18.55 10.76 25.27
CA ALA A 238 -17.65 10.78 24.11
C ALA A 238 -16.33 10.08 24.52
N ALA A 239 -16.26 8.77 24.28
CA ALA A 239 -15.10 7.97 24.62
C ALA A 239 -13.94 8.43 23.73
N THR A 240 -12.97 9.12 24.32
CA THR A 240 -11.67 9.37 23.70
C THR A 240 -11.12 8.04 23.20
N PHE A 241 -11.03 7.89 21.87
CA PHE A 241 -10.46 6.70 21.27
C PHE A 241 -9.02 6.53 21.78
N SER A 242 -8.75 5.42 22.47
CA SER A 242 -7.47 5.24 23.14
C SER A 242 -6.31 5.20 22.13
N LEU A 243 -5.22 5.92 22.42
CA LEU A 243 -3.99 5.86 21.62
C LEU A 243 -3.45 4.43 21.49
N PHE A 244 -3.68 3.59 22.50
CA PHE A 244 -3.31 2.18 22.44
C PHE A 244 -4.16 1.41 21.43
N ALA A 245 -5.48 1.66 21.39
CA ALA A 245 -6.36 1.06 20.39
C ALA A 245 -5.99 1.52 18.97
N LEU A 246 -5.63 2.80 18.81
CA LEU A 246 -5.11 3.36 17.57
C LEU A 246 -3.82 2.66 17.12
N ALA A 247 -2.87 2.47 18.04
CA ALA A 247 -1.63 1.77 17.77
C ALA A 247 -1.89 0.32 17.31
N LEU A 248 -2.73 -0.42 18.03
CA LEU A 248 -3.08 -1.80 17.67
C LEU A 248 -3.80 -1.89 16.33
N LEU A 249 -4.70 -0.95 16.04
CA LEU A 249 -5.40 -0.87 14.76
C LEU A 249 -4.41 -0.69 13.60
N PHE A 250 -3.53 0.31 13.69
CA PHE A 250 -2.56 0.57 12.62
C PHE A 250 -1.48 -0.49 12.54
N LEU A 251 -1.11 -1.12 13.66
CA LEU A 251 -0.21 -2.27 13.66
C LEU A 251 -0.85 -3.46 12.92
N LYS A 252 -2.12 -3.76 13.19
CA LYS A 252 -2.89 -4.79 12.48
C LYS A 252 -2.98 -4.47 10.99
N VAL A 253 -3.32 -3.23 10.63
CA VAL A 253 -3.35 -2.79 9.22
C VAL A 253 -1.98 -2.95 8.58
N GLY A 254 -0.89 -2.59 9.28
CA GLY A 254 0.48 -2.77 8.81
C GLY A 254 0.85 -4.23 8.53
N PHE A 255 0.37 -5.17 9.36
CA PHE A 255 0.51 -6.60 9.11
C PHE A 255 -0.33 -7.12 7.94
N MET A 256 -1.38 -6.42 7.54
CA MET A 256 -2.22 -6.79 6.40
C MET A 256 -1.83 -6.05 5.12
N PHE A 257 -1.01 -5.01 5.24
CA PHE A 257 -0.56 -4.17 4.15
C PHE A 257 0.58 -4.83 3.35
N PHE A 258 0.22 -5.81 2.53
CA PHE A 258 1.11 -6.45 1.55
C PHE A 258 0.67 -6.09 0.12
N GLY A 259 1.61 -5.87 -0.79
CA GLY A 259 1.31 -5.65 -2.22
C GLY A 259 1.25 -4.20 -2.70
N GLY A 260 1.81 -3.25 -1.94
CA GLY A 260 1.99 -1.86 -2.36
C GLY A 260 0.80 -0.94 -2.04
N GLY A 261 0.98 0.37 -2.27
CA GLY A 261 0.08 1.43 -1.78
C GLY A 261 -1.40 1.33 -2.17
N TYR A 262 -1.73 0.63 -3.28
CA TYR A 262 -3.10 0.51 -3.77
C TYR A 262 -4.02 -0.33 -2.88
N VAL A 263 -3.45 -1.25 -2.08
CA VAL A 263 -4.21 -2.12 -1.18
C VAL A 263 -4.69 -1.36 0.05
N LEU A 264 -4.00 -0.28 0.42
CA LEU A 264 -4.21 0.37 1.71
C LEU A 264 -5.51 1.15 1.80
N VAL A 265 -5.93 1.79 0.71
CA VAL A 265 -7.17 2.58 0.67
C VAL A 265 -8.41 1.72 0.96
N PRO A 266 -8.71 0.63 0.22
CA PRO A 266 -9.88 -0.19 0.52
C PRO A 266 -9.76 -0.88 1.89
N LEU A 267 -8.55 -1.24 2.31
CA LEU A 267 -8.29 -1.82 3.63
C LEU A 267 -8.67 -0.85 4.75
N LEU A 268 -8.20 0.40 4.67
CA LEU A 268 -8.54 1.43 5.64
C LEU A 268 -10.00 1.84 5.55
N GLN A 269 -10.59 1.91 4.35
CA GLN A 269 -12.03 2.18 4.20
C GLN A 269 -12.85 1.10 4.90
N HIS A 270 -12.58 -0.18 4.64
CA HIS A 270 -13.30 -1.27 5.28
C HIS A 270 -13.15 -1.27 6.81
N GLU A 271 -11.92 -1.12 7.34
CA GLU A 271 -11.71 -1.15 8.79
C GLU A 271 -12.22 0.13 9.49
N LEU A 272 -12.01 1.32 8.93
CA LEU A 272 -12.35 2.60 9.57
C LEU A 272 -13.79 3.05 9.34
N VAL A 273 -14.35 2.80 8.16
CA VAL A 273 -15.71 3.24 7.78
C VAL A 273 -16.68 2.11 8.00
N SER A 274 -16.59 1.03 7.22
CA SER A 274 -17.63 -0.02 7.21
C SER A 274 -17.67 -0.88 8.48
N LYS A 275 -16.53 -1.10 9.14
CA LYS A 275 -16.44 -2.01 10.29
C LYS A 275 -16.44 -1.30 11.63
N LEU A 276 -15.47 -0.41 11.86
CA LEU A 276 -15.34 0.28 13.15
C LEU A 276 -16.18 1.57 13.23
N HIS A 277 -16.70 2.06 12.09
CA HIS A 277 -17.52 3.29 12.03
C HIS A 277 -16.84 4.49 12.71
N LEU A 278 -15.51 4.55 12.62
CA LEU A 278 -14.70 5.62 13.21
C LEU A 278 -14.75 6.88 12.35
N LEU A 279 -14.81 6.72 11.03
CA LEU A 279 -14.91 7.82 10.08
C LEU A 279 -16.16 7.66 9.23
N THR A 280 -16.75 8.80 8.86
CA THR A 280 -17.73 8.84 7.77
C THR A 280 -17.04 8.63 6.43
N GLU A 281 -17.79 8.22 5.41
CA GLU A 281 -17.34 8.08 4.02
C GLU A 281 -16.72 9.39 3.52
N ARG A 282 -17.31 10.53 3.89
CA ARG A 282 -16.84 11.87 3.53
C ARG A 282 -15.53 12.22 4.23
N GLU A 283 -15.44 12.03 5.55
CA GLU A 283 -14.18 12.24 6.28
C GLU A 283 -13.05 11.33 5.77
N PHE A 284 -13.38 10.12 5.32
CA PHE A 284 -12.41 9.21 4.71
C PHE A 284 -11.94 9.72 3.34
N LEU A 285 -12.85 10.15 2.47
CA LEU A 285 -12.53 10.74 1.16
C LEU A 285 -11.69 12.00 1.29
N ASP A 286 -12.03 12.87 2.23
CA ASP A 286 -11.26 14.09 2.53
C ASP A 286 -9.86 13.74 3.02
N GLY A 287 -9.74 12.70 3.85
CA GLY A 287 -8.45 12.15 4.26
C GLY A 287 -7.61 11.64 3.09
N VAL A 288 -8.23 10.93 2.14
CA VAL A 288 -7.55 10.46 0.93
C VAL A 288 -7.10 11.63 0.07
N ALA A 289 -7.96 12.66 -0.10
CA ALA A 289 -7.62 13.88 -0.84
C ALA A 289 -6.42 14.59 -0.21
N ILE A 290 -6.49 14.86 1.10
CA ILE A 290 -5.41 15.50 1.87
C ILE A 290 -4.10 14.71 1.71
N SER A 291 -4.16 13.39 1.84
CA SER A 291 -2.97 12.53 1.75
C SER A 291 -2.34 12.57 0.35
N GLN A 292 -3.16 12.56 -0.70
CA GLN A 292 -2.70 12.54 -2.10
C GLN A 292 -2.30 13.91 -2.66
N LEU A 293 -2.67 15.00 -1.97
CA LEU A 293 -2.15 16.35 -2.25
C LEU A 293 -0.71 16.53 -1.74
N THR A 294 -0.26 15.70 -0.79
CA THR A 294 1.10 15.78 -0.22
C THR A 294 2.11 14.90 -0.96
N PRO A 295 3.40 15.29 -1.00
CA PRO A 295 4.46 14.46 -1.56
C PRO A 295 4.73 13.25 -0.68
N GLY A 296 4.51 12.05 -1.20
CA GLY A 296 4.83 10.84 -0.49
C GLY A 296 3.94 9.65 -0.84
N PRO A 297 4.05 8.56 -0.07
CA PRO A 297 3.19 7.41 -0.25
C PRO A 297 1.77 7.70 0.25
N ILE A 298 0.76 7.18 -0.45
CA ILE A 298 -0.66 7.23 -0.04
C ILE A 298 -0.92 6.76 1.41
N ALA A 299 0.00 5.98 1.96
CA ALA A 299 -0.01 5.49 3.33
C ALA A 299 0.07 6.56 4.41
N VAL A 300 0.41 7.81 4.08
CA VAL A 300 0.25 8.95 5.01
C VAL A 300 -1.22 9.27 5.32
N LEU A 301 -2.18 8.58 4.70
CA LEU A 301 -3.56 8.51 5.19
C LEU A 301 -3.64 8.07 6.66
N ALA A 302 -2.76 7.18 7.11
CA ALA A 302 -2.67 6.83 8.53
C ALA A 302 -2.32 8.03 9.42
N THR A 303 -1.52 8.98 8.91
CA THR A 303 -1.19 10.23 9.61
C THR A 303 -2.44 11.09 9.81
N TYR A 304 -3.28 11.25 8.78
CA TYR A 304 -4.55 11.98 8.87
C TYR A 304 -5.50 11.33 9.89
N VAL A 305 -5.70 10.01 9.80
CA VAL A 305 -6.58 9.28 10.71
C VAL A 305 -6.04 9.34 12.14
N GLY A 306 -4.73 9.18 12.33
CA GLY A 306 -4.12 9.32 13.64
C GLY A 306 -4.30 10.73 14.22
N TYR A 307 -4.22 11.76 13.37
CA TYR A 307 -4.50 13.14 13.78
C TYR A 307 -5.93 13.32 14.29
N ARG A 308 -6.93 12.74 13.61
CA ARG A 308 -8.34 12.80 14.00
C ARG A 308 -8.61 12.30 15.43
N PHE A 309 -7.88 11.27 15.88
CA PHE A 309 -8.14 10.57 17.15
C PHE A 309 -7.13 10.86 18.26
N GLY A 310 -5.96 11.44 17.93
CA GLY A 310 -4.90 11.70 18.91
C GLY A 310 -4.05 12.92 18.62
N GLY A 311 -4.48 13.81 17.71
CA GLY A 311 -3.72 14.98 17.29
C GLY A 311 -2.36 14.61 16.70
N ALA A 312 -1.36 15.48 16.83
CA ALA A 312 -0.02 15.23 16.30
C ALA A 312 0.62 13.94 16.84
N LEU A 313 0.39 13.60 18.11
CA LEU A 313 0.88 12.35 18.70
C LEU A 313 0.21 11.13 18.08
N GLY A 314 -1.11 11.15 17.93
CA GLY A 314 -1.86 10.09 17.24
C GLY A 314 -1.41 9.93 15.78
N ALA A 315 -1.12 11.03 15.09
CA ALA A 315 -0.63 11.04 13.71
C ALA A 315 0.72 10.31 13.58
N VAL A 316 1.69 10.66 14.43
CA VAL A 316 3.01 10.02 14.45
C VAL A 316 2.89 8.55 14.85
N LEU A 317 2.08 8.25 15.88
CA LEU A 317 1.87 6.89 16.37
C LEU A 317 1.23 5.98 15.31
N ALA A 318 0.13 6.42 14.70
CA ALA A 318 -0.55 5.68 13.63
C ALA A 318 0.39 5.40 12.45
N THR A 319 1.17 6.41 12.04
CA THR A 319 2.16 6.28 10.96
C THR A 319 3.25 5.27 11.33
N ALA A 320 3.81 5.36 12.53
CA ALA A 320 4.84 4.45 13.01
C ALA A 320 4.32 3.00 13.09
N CYS A 321 3.14 2.80 13.66
CA CYS A 321 2.51 1.47 13.79
C CYS A 321 2.16 0.86 12.43
N LEU A 322 1.74 1.67 11.45
CA LEU A 322 1.48 1.18 10.10
C LEU A 322 2.74 0.64 9.43
N TYR A 323 3.87 1.34 9.55
CA TYR A 323 5.12 0.94 8.88
C TYR A 323 5.93 -0.10 9.65
N ALA A 324 5.77 -0.17 10.97
CA ALA A 324 6.57 -1.03 11.84
C ALA A 324 6.63 -2.50 11.40
N PRO A 325 5.53 -3.19 11.03
CA PRO A 325 5.58 -4.59 10.59
C PRO A 325 6.45 -4.78 9.35
N ALA A 326 6.20 -3.97 8.32
CA ALA A 326 6.90 -4.02 7.05
C ALA A 326 8.40 -3.74 7.21
N THR A 327 8.76 -2.72 7.98
CA THR A 327 10.16 -2.30 8.16
C THR A 327 10.92 -3.25 9.10
N THR A 328 10.25 -3.83 10.10
CA THR A 328 10.83 -4.86 10.96
C THR A 328 11.14 -6.12 10.17
N LEU A 329 10.18 -6.55 9.33
CA LEU A 329 10.38 -7.69 8.45
C LEU A 329 11.48 -7.43 7.41
N MET A 330 11.54 -6.19 6.89
CA MET A 330 12.61 -5.76 5.99
C MET A 330 13.98 -5.80 6.68
N ALA A 331 14.08 -5.32 7.93
CA ALA A 331 15.31 -5.39 8.72
C ALA A 331 15.76 -6.84 8.95
N PHE A 332 14.83 -7.72 9.31
CA PHE A 332 15.08 -9.14 9.52
C PHE A 332 15.57 -9.82 8.23
N ILE A 333 14.86 -9.63 7.11
CA ILE A 333 15.21 -10.23 5.83
C ILE A 333 16.53 -9.67 5.31
N SER A 334 16.80 -8.37 5.46
CA SER A 334 18.07 -7.76 5.06
C SER A 334 19.26 -8.37 5.80
N HIS A 335 19.06 -8.90 7.01
CA HIS A 335 20.09 -9.58 7.80
C HIS A 335 20.27 -11.07 7.41
N VAL A 336 19.17 -11.76 7.09
CA VAL A 336 19.14 -13.21 6.78
C VAL A 336 19.29 -13.50 5.27
N TYR A 337 19.41 -12.45 4.47
CA TYR A 337 19.32 -12.44 3.00
C TYR A 337 20.20 -13.45 2.26
N THR A 338 21.35 -13.86 2.82
CA THR A 338 22.25 -14.83 2.17
C THR A 338 21.73 -16.27 2.16
N ARG A 339 20.66 -16.61 2.90
CA ARG A 339 20.20 -18.00 3.07
C ARG A 339 18.85 -18.37 2.44
N ILE A 340 18.10 -17.43 1.87
CA ILE A 340 16.73 -17.69 1.40
C ILE A 340 16.53 -17.14 -0.02
N ARG A 341 17.01 -17.88 -1.03
CA ARG A 341 16.93 -17.45 -2.45
C ARG A 341 15.95 -18.19 -3.36
N HIS A 342 15.18 -19.18 -2.89
CA HIS A 342 14.26 -19.91 -3.79
C HIS A 342 12.98 -20.37 -3.11
N LEU A 343 11.89 -19.59 -3.21
CA LEU A 343 10.54 -20.05 -2.87
C LEU A 343 9.52 -19.56 -3.91
N ASP A 344 9.48 -20.22 -5.07
CA ASP A 344 8.46 -20.00 -6.11
C ASP A 344 7.02 -20.22 -5.60
N LYS A 345 6.84 -20.88 -4.44
CA LYS A 345 5.54 -21.15 -3.83
C LYS A 345 4.87 -19.91 -3.19
N VAL A 346 5.62 -18.88 -2.79
CA VAL A 346 5.06 -17.67 -2.14
C VAL A 346 4.42 -16.72 -3.16
N ARG A 347 4.95 -16.69 -4.39
CA ARG A 347 4.51 -15.76 -5.45
C ARG A 347 3.05 -15.99 -5.88
N ASP A 348 2.59 -17.23 -5.86
CA ASP A 348 1.27 -17.58 -6.41
C ASP A 348 0.13 -17.40 -5.40
N ALA A 349 0.40 -17.57 -4.10
CA ALA A 349 -0.54 -17.17 -3.05
C ALA A 349 -0.80 -15.65 -3.07
N LEU A 350 0.25 -14.86 -3.29
CA LEU A 350 0.16 -13.40 -3.43
C LEU A 350 -0.64 -12.97 -4.68
N ALA A 351 -0.62 -13.77 -5.74
CA ALA A 351 -1.39 -13.49 -6.96
C ALA A 351 -2.91 -13.62 -6.73
N GLY A 352 -3.35 -14.65 -6.00
CA GLY A 352 -4.77 -14.83 -5.63
C GLY A 352 -5.28 -13.69 -4.73
N ILE A 353 -4.49 -13.32 -3.72
CA ILE A 353 -4.78 -12.18 -2.83
C ILE A 353 -4.93 -10.88 -3.63
N SER A 354 -4.00 -10.63 -4.55
CA SER A 354 -4.02 -9.44 -5.40
C SER A 354 -5.29 -9.34 -6.26
N ALA A 355 -5.83 -10.47 -6.73
CA ALA A 355 -7.04 -10.48 -7.56
C ALA A 355 -8.29 -10.07 -6.78
N VAL A 356 -8.45 -10.59 -5.56
CA VAL A 356 -9.54 -10.19 -4.64
C VAL A 356 -9.43 -8.71 -4.28
N ILE A 357 -8.22 -8.23 -3.99
CA ILE A 357 -7.99 -6.81 -3.67
C ILE A 357 -8.46 -5.89 -4.80
N VAL A 358 -8.24 -6.25 -6.08
CA VAL A 358 -8.76 -5.44 -7.21
C VAL A 358 -10.27 -5.25 -7.11
N GLY A 359 -10.99 -6.34 -6.81
CA GLY A 359 -12.45 -6.29 -6.60
C GLY A 359 -12.83 -5.41 -5.41
N MET A 360 -12.08 -5.49 -4.32
CA MET A 360 -12.31 -4.64 -3.15
C MET A 360 -12.08 -3.16 -3.43
N ILE A 361 -11.01 -2.79 -4.14
CA ILE A 361 -10.75 -1.39 -4.53
C ILE A 361 -11.93 -0.86 -5.38
N LEU A 362 -12.44 -1.66 -6.32
CA LEU A 362 -13.60 -1.27 -7.12
C LEU A 362 -14.87 -1.11 -6.28
N ALA A 363 -15.15 -2.06 -5.37
CA ALA A 363 -16.31 -1.98 -4.50
C ALA A 363 -16.24 -0.75 -3.58
N SER A 364 -15.08 -0.47 -2.96
CA SER A 364 -14.87 0.73 -2.16
C SER A 364 -15.09 2.01 -2.98
N ALA A 365 -14.65 2.06 -4.24
CA ALA A 365 -14.91 3.22 -5.11
C ALA A 365 -16.41 3.42 -5.35
N VAL A 366 -17.17 2.33 -5.55
CA VAL A 366 -18.62 2.39 -5.76
C VAL A 366 -19.36 2.79 -4.48
N GLU A 367 -18.96 2.28 -3.32
CA GLU A 367 -19.54 2.61 -2.01
C GLU A 367 -19.29 4.08 -1.62
N LEU A 368 -18.09 4.61 -1.93
CA LEU A 368 -17.72 5.99 -1.64
C LEU A 368 -18.27 7.00 -2.65
N ALA A 369 -18.57 6.59 -3.88
CA ALA A 369 -18.97 7.52 -4.95
C ALA A 369 -20.16 8.43 -4.57
N PRO A 370 -21.28 7.93 -4.02
CA PRO A 370 -22.41 8.78 -3.63
C PRO A 370 -22.06 9.88 -2.61
N HIS A 371 -21.02 9.67 -1.81
CA HIS A 371 -20.56 10.59 -0.75
C HIS A 371 -19.48 11.57 -1.23
N SER A 372 -19.11 11.51 -2.51
CA SER A 372 -18.01 12.28 -3.11
C SER A 372 -18.50 13.39 -4.05
N SER A 373 -19.69 13.94 -3.84
CA SER A 373 -20.37 14.86 -4.77
C SER A 373 -20.64 14.27 -6.17
N ILE A 374 -20.54 12.95 -6.33
CA ILE A 374 -21.01 12.21 -7.50
C ILE A 374 -22.45 11.80 -7.25
N SER A 375 -23.39 12.51 -7.86
CA SER A 375 -24.82 12.20 -7.77
C SER A 375 -25.46 12.28 -9.14
N LEU A 376 -26.49 11.46 -9.39
CA LEU A 376 -27.32 11.55 -10.60
C LEU A 376 -27.97 12.93 -10.75
N LYS A 377 -28.16 13.65 -9.64
CA LYS A 377 -28.68 15.02 -9.62
C LYS A 377 -27.63 16.08 -10.00
N HIS A 378 -26.34 15.76 -9.85
CA HIS A 378 -25.21 16.66 -10.12
C HIS A 378 -24.25 16.01 -11.13
N PRO A 379 -24.56 16.07 -12.44
CA PRO A 379 -23.78 15.37 -13.47
C PRO A 379 -22.34 15.86 -13.56
N PHE A 380 -22.04 17.07 -13.06
CA PHE A 380 -20.70 17.63 -13.10
C PHE A 380 -19.68 16.81 -12.28
N GLY A 381 -20.09 16.24 -11.14
CA GLY A 381 -19.23 15.32 -10.38
C GLY A 381 -18.89 14.06 -11.19
N ILE A 382 -19.86 13.50 -11.92
CA ILE A 382 -19.65 12.35 -12.82
C ILE A 382 -18.68 12.73 -13.95
N VAL A 383 -18.88 13.89 -14.57
CA VAL A 383 -18.00 14.39 -15.64
C VAL A 383 -16.59 14.63 -15.12
N LEU A 384 -16.43 15.23 -13.93
CA LEU A 384 -15.12 15.46 -13.32
C LEU A 384 -14.41 14.15 -12.98
N ALA A 385 -15.12 13.16 -12.43
CA ALA A 385 -14.57 11.84 -12.17
C ALA A 385 -14.14 11.13 -13.47
N ALA A 386 -15.00 11.14 -14.49
CA ALA A 386 -14.73 10.50 -15.78
C ALA A 386 -13.55 11.16 -16.52
N THR A 387 -13.50 12.50 -16.55
CA THR A 387 -12.39 13.24 -17.16
C THR A 387 -11.10 13.03 -16.40
N SER A 388 -11.12 13.07 -15.07
CA SER A 388 -9.95 12.76 -14.24
C SER A 388 -9.45 11.34 -14.49
N LEU A 389 -10.35 10.36 -14.56
CA LEU A 389 -10.00 8.97 -14.86
C LEU A 389 -9.39 8.84 -16.27
N TYR A 390 -9.94 9.55 -17.25
CA TYR A 390 -9.37 9.60 -18.60
C TYR A 390 -7.94 10.15 -18.62
N PHE A 391 -7.69 11.28 -17.95
CA PHE A 391 -6.34 11.87 -17.88
C PHE A 391 -5.35 10.99 -17.10
N LEU A 392 -5.79 10.32 -16.03
CA LEU A 392 -4.98 9.36 -15.28
C LEU A 392 -4.58 8.18 -16.16
N GLU A 393 -5.52 7.56 -16.87
CA GLU A 393 -5.25 6.34 -17.64
C GLU A 393 -4.55 6.62 -18.97
N ARG A 394 -4.96 7.69 -19.69
CA ARG A 394 -4.47 7.95 -21.05
C ARG A 394 -3.23 8.84 -21.08
N HIS A 395 -3.15 9.84 -20.21
CA HIS A 395 -2.05 10.81 -20.19
C HIS A 395 -1.13 10.65 -18.98
N LYS A 396 -1.46 9.76 -18.03
CA LYS A 396 -0.67 9.51 -16.81
C LYS A 396 -0.38 10.79 -16.04
N TRP A 397 -1.36 11.70 -16.01
CA TRP A 397 -1.25 12.94 -15.26
C TRP A 397 -1.03 12.68 -13.78
N HIS A 398 -0.32 13.60 -13.13
CA HIS A 398 -0.01 13.46 -11.72
C HIS A 398 -1.30 13.61 -10.87
N PRO A 399 -1.64 12.67 -9.97
CA PRO A 399 -2.87 12.72 -9.16
C PRO A 399 -3.05 14.03 -8.38
N ALA A 400 -1.96 14.58 -7.83
CA ALA A 400 -2.03 15.85 -7.09
C ALA A 400 -2.43 17.04 -7.98
N ILE A 401 -2.09 17.05 -9.28
CA ILE A 401 -2.50 18.12 -10.20
C ILE A 401 -4.01 18.06 -10.44
N LEU A 402 -4.53 16.85 -10.65
CA LEU A 402 -5.97 16.64 -10.83
C LEU A 402 -6.74 16.97 -9.55
N LEU A 403 -6.20 16.60 -8.38
CA LEU A 403 -6.81 16.96 -7.09
C LEU A 403 -6.80 18.46 -6.85
N ALA A 404 -5.69 19.15 -7.15
CA ALA A 404 -5.62 20.60 -7.05
C ALA A 404 -6.61 21.27 -8.01
N ALA A 405 -6.73 20.77 -9.25
CA ALA A 405 -7.70 21.27 -10.21
C ALA A 405 -9.15 21.04 -9.75
N GLY A 406 -9.47 19.84 -9.25
CA GLY A 406 -10.77 19.52 -8.66
C GLY A 406 -11.10 20.43 -7.48
N ALA A 407 -10.13 20.62 -6.56
CA ALA A 407 -10.29 21.51 -5.42
C ALA A 407 -10.54 22.96 -5.84
N LEU A 408 -9.79 23.48 -6.81
CA LEU A 408 -10.01 24.83 -7.35
C LEU A 408 -11.39 24.95 -8.00
N LEU A 409 -11.80 23.98 -8.81
CA LEU A 409 -13.13 23.96 -9.42
C LEU A 409 -14.23 23.95 -8.34
N GLY A 410 -14.03 23.20 -7.26
CA GLY A 410 -14.91 23.21 -6.10
C GLY A 410 -15.03 24.60 -5.49
N THR A 411 -13.91 25.28 -5.22
CA THR A 411 -13.91 26.63 -4.63
C THR A 411 -14.55 27.70 -5.53
N PHE A 412 -14.38 27.61 -6.85
CA PHE A 412 -14.89 28.60 -7.79
C PHE A 412 -16.32 28.32 -8.26
N LEU A 413 -16.78 27.06 -8.16
CA LEU A 413 -18.12 26.62 -8.57
C LEU A 413 -18.85 25.88 -7.44
N PRO A 414 -19.04 26.51 -6.26
CA PRO A 414 -19.55 25.82 -5.07
C PRO A 414 -20.98 25.26 -5.26
N GLY A 415 -21.84 25.98 -5.99
CA GLY A 415 -23.22 25.55 -6.28
C GLY A 415 -23.35 24.34 -7.20
N VAL A 416 -22.26 23.89 -7.83
CA VAL A 416 -22.26 22.76 -8.76
C VAL A 416 -22.03 21.43 -8.01
N PHE A 417 -21.29 21.47 -6.91
CA PHE A 417 -20.91 20.29 -6.11
C PHE A 417 -21.61 20.19 -4.75
N ALA A 418 -22.30 21.26 -4.32
CA ALA A 418 -23.18 21.25 -3.15
C ALA A 418 -24.46 20.47 -3.49
N GLY A 419 -24.54 19.24 -3.00
CA GLY A 419 -25.70 18.36 -3.12
C GLY A 419 -25.92 17.56 -1.85
#